data_AF-A0A3B8QEB9-F1
#
_entry.id   AF-A0A3B8QEB9-F1
#
_cell.length_a   1.000
_cell.length_b   1.000
_cell.length_c   1.000
_cell.angle_alpha   90.00
_cell.angle_beta   90.00
_cell.angle_gamma   90.00
#
_symmetry.space_group_name_H-M   'P 1'
#
loop_
_entity.id
_entity.type
_entity.pdbx_description
1 polymer ?
#
loop_
_entity_poly.entity_id
_entity_poly.type
_entity_poly.pdbx_seq_one_letter_code
_entity_poly.pdbx_strand_id
1 'polypeptide(L)'
;MSDPKVTSKRRAVPEGLGFGALVFLPLTAACVFAFGWSTGGGAADDRWLAVIVFLGPLLLPPALYWGRSRDSFAAVAGVLIPLEVLAALLAQYTIIGAGALFPLLLVWANLIPVGLRLSKREEGASVSWVLLGLIAMLVLPLQARLGFQLLRLQDEVRRIVAYSYDYKLRSGTFPLNLRDYPWTYPELRSHFSYHGSGTADKFTYPFTDNPSFDRSDKFSVRYYVGDPSTAYWYSSAKGWFVEDD
;
A
#
# COMPACT_ATOMS: atom_id res chain seq x y z
N MET A 1 18.48 -74.99 12.93
CA MET A 1 18.85 -74.07 11.84
C MET A 1 17.55 -73.41 11.41
N SER A 2 17.29 -72.22 11.96
CA SER A 2 15.99 -71.54 11.91
C SER A 2 16.07 -70.39 10.92
N ASP A 3 15.19 -70.42 9.91
CA ASP A 3 15.09 -69.41 8.87
C ASP A 3 14.71 -68.03 9.43
N PRO A 4 15.41 -66.94 9.06
CA PRO A 4 15.00 -65.60 9.41
C PRO A 4 13.84 -65.14 8.51
N LYS A 5 12.68 -64.87 9.12
CA LYS A 5 11.55 -64.18 8.49
C LYS A 5 11.97 -62.77 8.04
N VAL A 6 12.18 -62.61 6.74
CA VAL A 6 12.35 -61.30 6.08
C VAL A 6 10.98 -60.64 5.95
N THR A 7 10.66 -59.70 6.84
CA THR A 7 9.49 -58.83 6.69
C THR A 7 9.83 -57.68 5.75
N SER A 8 9.37 -57.75 4.49
CA SER A 8 9.48 -56.67 3.52
C SER A 8 8.49 -55.55 3.86
N LYS A 9 9.02 -54.43 4.34
CA LYS A 9 8.25 -53.22 4.63
C LYS A 9 8.11 -52.41 3.33
N ARG A 10 7.06 -52.67 2.54
CA ARG A 10 6.72 -51.84 1.37
C ARG A 10 6.40 -50.42 1.84
N ARG A 11 7.28 -49.46 1.53
CA ARG A 11 6.95 -48.03 1.61
C ARG A 11 6.01 -47.69 0.47
N ALA A 12 4.79 -47.26 0.80
CA ALA A 12 3.92 -46.60 -0.15
C ALA A 12 4.58 -45.28 -0.58
N VAL A 13 4.79 -45.12 -1.88
CA VAL A 13 5.13 -43.83 -2.50
C VAL A 13 3.84 -43.02 -2.56
N PRO A 14 3.76 -41.83 -1.98
CA PRO A 14 2.60 -40.97 -2.17
C PRO A 14 2.63 -40.41 -3.60
N GLU A 15 1.90 -41.06 -4.50
CA GLU A 15 1.40 -40.44 -5.73
C GLU A 15 0.36 -39.38 -5.33
N GLY A 16 0.66 -38.10 -5.55
CA GLY A 16 -0.30 -37.04 -5.25
C GLY A 16 0.30 -35.68 -4.92
N LEU A 17 1.31 -35.24 -5.65
CA LEU A 17 1.67 -33.82 -5.71
C LEU A 17 1.95 -33.45 -7.17
N GLY A 18 0.99 -33.81 -8.02
CA GLY A 18 0.98 -33.46 -9.44
C GLY A 18 0.28 -32.12 -9.66
N PHE A 19 0.99 -31.20 -10.30
CA PHE A 19 0.46 -30.19 -11.22
C PHE A 19 -0.27 -28.93 -10.72
N GLY A 20 -0.70 -28.83 -9.46
CA GLY A 20 -1.47 -27.63 -9.03
C GLY A 20 -0.67 -26.32 -8.91
N ALA A 21 0.62 -26.37 -8.58
CA ALA A 21 1.39 -25.17 -8.21
C ALA A 21 2.02 -24.41 -9.39
N LEU A 22 2.05 -25.00 -10.60
CA LEU A 22 2.76 -24.44 -11.76
C LEU A 22 1.87 -23.60 -12.70
N VAL A 23 0.55 -23.62 -12.50
CA VAL A 23 -0.42 -22.88 -13.35
C VAL A 23 -0.86 -21.54 -12.74
N PHE A 24 -0.64 -21.31 -11.44
CA PHE A 24 -1.06 -20.06 -10.77
C PHE A 24 -0.09 -18.87 -10.89
N LEU A 25 1.19 -19.14 -11.20
CA LEU A 25 2.23 -18.10 -11.37
C LEU A 25 2.06 -17.25 -12.65
N PRO A 26 1.71 -17.79 -13.83
CA PRO A 26 1.54 -16.95 -15.03
C PRO A 26 0.24 -16.12 -15.02
N LEU A 27 -0.80 -16.55 -14.31
CA LEU A 27 -2.11 -15.86 -14.30
C LEU A 27 -2.12 -14.61 -13.41
N THR A 28 -1.34 -14.60 -12.34
CA THR A 28 -1.23 -13.47 -11.40
C THR A 28 -0.29 -12.37 -11.92
N ALA A 29 0.80 -12.74 -12.61
CA ALA A 29 1.68 -11.78 -13.29
C ALA A 29 0.94 -11.00 -14.40
N ALA A 30 0.02 -11.65 -15.13
CA ALA A 30 -0.83 -10.98 -16.11
C ALA A 30 -1.83 -9.99 -15.49
N CYS A 31 -2.32 -10.28 -14.27
CA CYS A 31 -3.24 -9.40 -13.55
C CYS A 31 -2.56 -8.15 -12.99
N VAL A 32 -1.32 -8.27 -12.49
CA VAL A 32 -0.52 -7.11 -12.03
C VAL A 32 -0.16 -6.19 -13.21
N PHE A 33 0.07 -6.77 -14.39
CA PHE A 33 0.33 -5.98 -15.61
C PHE A 33 -0.92 -5.25 -16.12
N ALA A 34 -2.12 -5.84 -15.95
CA ALA A 34 -3.39 -5.19 -16.29
C ALA A 34 -3.74 -4.03 -15.34
N PHE A 35 -3.40 -4.16 -14.04
CA PHE A 35 -3.68 -3.13 -13.04
C PHE A 35 -2.86 -1.84 -13.24
N GLY A 36 -1.67 -1.94 -13.84
CA GLY A 36 -0.84 -0.78 -14.16
C GLY A 36 -1.26 0.00 -15.42
N TRP A 37 -2.18 -0.54 -16.24
CA TRP A 37 -2.59 0.07 -17.52
C TRP A 37 -4.05 0.53 -17.55
N SER A 38 -4.90 0.09 -16.61
CA SER A 38 -6.33 0.41 -16.56
C SER A 38 -6.69 1.58 -15.63
N THR A 39 -6.02 2.73 -15.76
CA THR A 39 -6.51 3.98 -15.14
C THR A 39 -7.44 4.77 -16.07
N GLY A 40 -7.72 4.26 -17.28
CA GLY A 40 -8.59 4.89 -18.28
C GLY A 40 -9.95 4.21 -18.47
N GLY A 41 -10.90 4.45 -17.57
CA GLY A 41 -12.33 4.42 -17.87
C GLY A 41 -13.04 3.05 -17.94
N GLY A 42 -13.39 2.48 -16.78
CA GLY A 42 -14.28 1.31 -16.69
C GLY A 42 -14.55 0.82 -15.27
N ALA A 43 -15.23 1.62 -14.44
CA ALA A 43 -15.27 1.51 -12.97
C ALA A 43 -15.89 0.24 -12.33
N ALA A 44 -16.29 -0.79 -13.10
CA ALA A 44 -17.01 -1.95 -12.58
C ALA A 44 -16.21 -3.27 -12.55
N ASP A 45 -15.29 -3.52 -13.49
CA ASP A 45 -14.63 -4.84 -13.61
C ASP A 45 -13.30 -4.97 -12.85
N ASP A 46 -12.60 -3.87 -12.56
CA ASP A 46 -11.25 -3.92 -11.95
C ASP A 46 -11.25 -4.21 -10.43
N ARG A 47 -12.42 -4.16 -9.78
CA ARG A 47 -12.56 -4.42 -8.33
C ARG A 47 -12.24 -5.87 -7.97
N TRP A 48 -12.52 -6.82 -8.87
CA TRP A 48 -12.20 -8.23 -8.65
C TRP A 48 -10.70 -8.51 -8.72
N LEU A 49 -9.96 -7.77 -9.55
CA LEU A 49 -8.51 -7.86 -9.62
C LEU A 49 -7.87 -7.35 -8.33
N ALA A 50 -8.35 -6.23 -7.77
CA ALA A 50 -7.91 -5.77 -6.46
C ALA A 50 -8.17 -6.82 -5.37
N VAL A 51 -9.33 -7.47 -5.39
CA VAL A 51 -9.63 -8.59 -4.47
C VAL A 51 -8.62 -9.73 -4.65
N ILE A 52 -8.37 -10.21 -5.87
CA ILE A 52 -7.42 -11.32 -6.09
C ILE A 52 -6.00 -10.93 -5.69
N VAL A 53 -5.57 -9.71 -6.03
CA VAL A 53 -4.22 -9.21 -5.78
C VAL A 53 -3.95 -8.99 -4.29
N PHE A 54 -4.92 -8.47 -3.54
CA PHE A 54 -4.75 -8.14 -2.11
C PHE A 54 -5.25 -9.23 -1.15
N LEU A 55 -6.38 -9.88 -1.45
CA LEU A 55 -6.93 -10.95 -0.60
C LEU A 55 -6.31 -12.32 -0.89
N GLY A 56 -5.76 -12.57 -2.08
CA GLY A 56 -5.07 -13.82 -2.40
C GLY A 56 -3.97 -14.16 -1.38
N PRO A 57 -2.98 -13.27 -1.18
CA PRO A 57 -1.93 -13.45 -0.18
C PRO A 57 -2.44 -13.51 1.27
N LEU A 58 -3.58 -12.87 1.56
CA LEU A 58 -4.20 -12.89 2.90
C LEU A 58 -4.87 -14.24 3.21
N LEU A 59 -5.54 -14.84 2.23
CA LEU A 59 -6.38 -16.02 2.40
C LEU A 59 -5.61 -17.34 2.19
N LEU A 60 -4.56 -17.33 1.38
CA LEU A 60 -3.74 -18.51 1.09
C LEU A 60 -3.07 -19.11 2.35
N PRO A 61 -2.40 -18.33 3.22
CA PRO A 61 -1.74 -18.89 4.40
C PRO A 61 -2.73 -19.52 5.37
N PRO A 62 -3.82 -18.83 5.81
CA PRO A 62 -4.81 -19.47 6.68
C PRO A 62 -5.41 -20.74 6.08
N ALA A 63 -5.75 -20.74 4.78
CA ALA A 63 -6.30 -21.93 4.11
C ALA A 63 -5.31 -23.10 4.07
N LEU A 64 -4.02 -22.83 3.85
CA LEU A 64 -2.97 -23.84 3.86
C LEU A 64 -2.66 -24.36 5.28
N TYR A 65 -2.88 -23.54 6.32
CA TYR A 65 -2.49 -23.84 7.71
C TYR A 65 -3.64 -24.23 8.65
N TRP A 66 -4.90 -24.08 8.25
CA TRP A 66 -6.08 -24.34 9.09
C TRP A 66 -6.14 -25.76 9.68
N GLY A 67 -5.43 -26.73 9.07
CA GLY A 67 -5.35 -28.11 9.58
C GLY A 67 -4.19 -28.42 10.53
N ARG A 68 -3.27 -27.48 10.82
CA ARG A 68 -1.96 -27.79 11.43
C ARG A 68 -1.43 -26.70 12.39
N SER A 69 -2.29 -26.17 13.27
CA SER A 69 -2.01 -25.00 14.13
C SER A 69 -0.97 -25.18 15.26
N ARG A 70 -0.12 -26.23 15.23
CA ARG A 70 0.96 -26.41 16.21
C ARG A 70 2.32 -25.88 15.75
N ASP A 71 2.43 -25.45 14.50
CA ASP A 71 3.70 -24.98 13.93
C ASP A 71 3.88 -23.47 14.16
N SER A 72 4.90 -23.07 14.93
CA SER A 72 5.23 -21.66 15.21
C SER A 72 5.44 -20.83 13.94
N PHE A 73 5.95 -21.43 12.87
CA PHE A 73 6.10 -20.79 11.56
C PHE A 73 4.77 -20.34 10.98
N ALA A 74 3.76 -21.20 11.03
CA ALA A 74 2.43 -20.89 10.49
C ALA A 74 1.79 -19.72 11.24
N ALA A 75 1.96 -19.67 12.56
CA ALA A 75 1.48 -18.56 13.38
C ALA A 75 2.17 -17.24 13.02
N VAL A 76 3.50 -17.23 12.88
CA VAL A 76 4.23 -16.02 12.52
C VAL A 76 3.91 -15.56 11.09
N ALA A 77 3.90 -16.48 10.12
CA ALA A 77 3.52 -16.16 8.74
C ALA A 77 2.07 -15.64 8.66
N GLY A 78 1.16 -16.23 9.45
CA GLY A 78 -0.23 -15.80 9.55
C GLY A 78 -0.43 -14.41 10.13
N VAL A 79 0.59 -13.82 10.79
CA VAL A 79 0.56 -12.43 11.28
C VAL A 79 1.33 -11.50 10.35
N LEU A 80 2.53 -11.89 9.92
CA LEU A 80 3.40 -11.03 9.11
C LEU A 80 2.82 -10.77 7.72
N ILE A 81 2.31 -11.80 7.03
CA ILE A 81 1.78 -11.64 5.67
C ILE A 81 0.62 -10.64 5.64
N PRO A 82 -0.40 -10.71 6.54
CA PRO A 82 -1.41 -9.66 6.63
C PRO A 82 -0.86 -8.25 6.89
N LEU A 83 0.13 -8.12 7.78
CA LEU A 83 0.75 -6.83 8.04
C LEU A 83 1.46 -6.27 6.81
N GLU A 84 2.12 -7.13 6.03
CA GLU A 84 2.76 -6.73 4.78
C GLU A 84 1.74 -6.36 3.69
N VAL A 85 0.61 -7.07 3.62
CA VAL A 85 -0.51 -6.69 2.73
C VAL A 85 -1.03 -5.30 3.10
N LEU A 86 -1.25 -5.02 4.39
CA LEU A 86 -1.66 -3.69 4.86
C LEU A 86 -0.59 -2.63 4.53
N ALA A 87 0.69 -2.96 4.67
CA ALA A 87 1.79 -2.10 4.32
C ALA A 87 1.85 -1.82 2.79
N ALA A 88 1.57 -2.81 1.95
CA ALA A 88 1.50 -2.65 0.50
C ALA A 88 0.28 -1.82 0.07
N LEU A 89 -0.86 -1.98 0.74
CA LEU A 89 -2.03 -1.11 0.53
C LEU A 89 -1.72 0.33 0.92
N LEU A 90 -1.06 0.53 2.07
CA LEU A 90 -0.61 1.85 2.50
C LEU A 90 0.40 2.47 1.52
N ALA A 91 1.24 1.65 0.88
CA ALA A 91 2.18 2.13 -0.12
C ALA A 91 1.49 2.83 -1.29
N GLN A 92 0.29 2.41 -1.69
CA GLN A 92 -0.49 3.05 -2.77
C GLN A 92 -0.89 4.50 -2.43
N TYR A 93 -1.00 4.83 -1.15
CA TYR A 93 -1.34 6.18 -0.68
C TYR A 93 -0.09 7.03 -0.34
N THR A 94 1.10 6.44 -0.37
CA THR A 94 2.32 7.14 0.06
C THR A 94 3.36 7.24 -1.07
N ILE A 95 3.27 6.35 -2.06
CA ILE A 95 4.13 6.27 -3.24
C ILE A 95 3.24 5.98 -4.44
N ILE A 96 3.37 6.74 -5.54
CA ILE A 96 2.64 6.51 -6.80
C ILE A 96 3.54 5.81 -7.81
N GLY A 97 2.91 5.12 -8.77
CA GLY A 97 3.57 4.52 -9.92
C GLY A 97 4.32 3.23 -9.59
N ALA A 98 5.44 3.01 -10.29
CA ALA A 98 6.22 1.77 -10.16
C ALA A 98 6.75 1.53 -8.73
N GLY A 99 6.92 2.59 -7.92
CA GLY A 99 7.35 2.46 -6.53
C GLY A 99 6.35 1.72 -5.64
N ALA A 100 5.04 1.85 -5.91
CA ALA A 100 3.99 1.14 -5.17
C ALA A 100 3.96 -0.36 -5.51
N LEU A 101 4.45 -0.76 -6.68
CA LEU A 101 4.51 -2.17 -7.09
C LEU A 101 5.53 -2.95 -6.27
N PHE A 102 6.59 -2.29 -5.76
CA PHE A 102 7.66 -2.99 -5.07
C PHE A 102 7.22 -3.65 -3.75
N PRO A 103 6.53 -2.97 -2.81
CA PRO A 103 5.94 -3.61 -1.64
C PRO A 103 4.97 -4.74 -1.99
N LEU A 104 4.18 -4.57 -3.05
CA LEU A 104 3.25 -5.60 -3.51
C LEU A 104 4.00 -6.86 -3.99
N LEU A 105 5.07 -6.71 -4.77
CA LEU A 105 5.90 -7.83 -5.21
C LEU A 105 6.56 -8.56 -4.03
N LEU A 106 6.97 -7.83 -3.00
CA LEU A 106 7.53 -8.42 -1.77
C LEU A 106 6.50 -9.23 -0.99
N VAL A 107 5.24 -8.77 -0.92
CA VAL A 107 4.14 -9.57 -0.34
C VAL A 107 4.01 -10.90 -1.07
N TRP A 108 4.01 -10.89 -2.40
CA TRP A 108 3.95 -12.12 -3.21
C TRP A 108 5.19 -13.01 -3.05
N ALA A 109 6.36 -12.43 -2.79
CA ALA A 109 7.57 -13.18 -2.53
C ALA A 109 7.47 -14.09 -1.29
N ASN A 110 6.51 -13.87 -0.37
CA ASN A 110 6.23 -14.78 0.76
C ASN A 110 5.72 -16.16 0.33
N LEU A 111 5.25 -16.33 -0.91
CA LEU A 111 4.94 -17.65 -1.43
C LEU A 111 6.17 -18.56 -1.47
N ILE A 112 7.38 -17.99 -1.60
CA ILE A 112 8.64 -18.74 -1.61
C ILE A 112 8.90 -19.41 -0.24
N PRO A 113 9.02 -18.69 0.90
CA PRO A 113 9.25 -19.31 2.20
C PRO A 113 8.11 -20.26 2.62
N VAL A 114 6.85 -19.97 2.26
CA VAL A 114 5.71 -20.87 2.49
C VAL A 114 5.85 -22.16 1.66
N GLY A 115 6.14 -22.05 0.36
CA GLY A 115 6.34 -23.19 -0.53
C GLY A 115 7.52 -24.07 -0.11
N LEU A 116 8.64 -23.47 0.27
CA LEU A 116 9.81 -24.18 0.81
C LEU A 116 9.44 -24.96 2.08
N ARG A 117 8.63 -24.38 2.96
CA ARG A 117 8.17 -25.05 4.18
C ARG A 117 7.26 -26.25 3.88
N LEU A 118 6.42 -26.16 2.85
CA LEU A 118 5.54 -27.25 2.42
C LEU A 118 6.30 -28.41 1.76
N SER A 119 7.49 -28.17 1.20
CA SER A 119 8.34 -29.20 0.57
C SER A 119 8.89 -30.26 1.54
N LYS A 120 8.77 -30.04 2.87
CA LYS A 120 9.25 -30.95 3.95
C LYS A 120 10.75 -31.29 3.91
N ARG A 121 11.57 -30.56 3.14
CA ARG A 121 13.04 -30.68 3.20
C ARG A 121 13.55 -29.99 4.46
N GLU A 122 14.28 -30.70 5.31
CA GLU A 122 14.77 -30.18 6.59
C GLU A 122 15.65 -28.94 6.41
N GLU A 123 16.49 -28.92 5.37
CA GLU A 123 17.34 -27.78 5.01
C GLU A 123 16.54 -26.52 4.63
N GLY A 124 15.33 -26.69 4.08
CA GLY A 124 14.46 -25.59 3.68
C GLY A 124 13.83 -24.85 4.87
N ALA A 125 13.79 -25.48 6.05
CA ALA A 125 13.14 -24.91 7.24
C ALA A 125 13.80 -23.60 7.70
N SER A 126 15.12 -23.59 7.82
CA SER A 126 15.86 -22.42 8.28
C SER A 126 15.84 -21.30 7.24
N VAL A 127 15.96 -21.67 5.96
CA VAL A 127 15.91 -20.71 4.84
C VAL A 127 14.55 -20.01 4.78
N SER A 128 13.44 -20.73 4.98
CA SER A 128 12.10 -20.13 5.03
C SER A 128 11.96 -19.06 6.11
N TRP A 129 12.50 -19.29 7.31
CA TRP A 129 12.46 -18.31 8.40
C TRP A 129 13.26 -17.04 8.08
N VAL A 130 14.47 -17.21 7.54
CA VAL A 130 15.33 -16.09 7.17
C VAL A 130 14.69 -15.25 6.07
N LEU A 131 14.14 -15.89 5.04
CA LEU A 131 13.47 -15.18 3.94
C LEU A 131 12.22 -14.44 4.42
N LEU A 132 11.35 -15.09 5.19
CA LEU A 132 10.15 -14.45 5.76
C LEU A 132 10.52 -13.24 6.62
N GLY A 133 11.53 -13.38 7.49
CA GLY A 133 12.00 -12.29 8.34
C GLY A 133 12.61 -11.13 7.55
N LEU A 134 13.38 -11.43 6.49
CA LEU A 134 14.01 -10.41 5.65
C LEU A 134 12.98 -9.60 4.85
N ILE A 135 11.96 -10.27 4.29
CA ILE A 135 10.85 -9.60 3.59
C ILE A 135 10.11 -8.67 4.56
N ALA A 136 9.71 -9.18 5.73
CA ALA A 136 9.02 -8.38 6.74
C ALA A 136 9.85 -7.17 7.21
N MET A 137 11.15 -7.38 7.43
CA MET A 137 12.08 -6.32 7.85
C MET A 137 12.25 -5.24 6.79
N LEU A 138 12.13 -5.57 5.50
CA LEU A 138 12.24 -4.61 4.41
C LEU A 138 10.95 -3.81 4.20
N VAL A 139 9.79 -4.47 4.29
CA VAL A 139 8.49 -3.85 3.99
C VAL A 139 7.97 -3.03 5.16
N LEU A 140 7.92 -3.62 6.37
CA LEU A 140 7.13 -3.08 7.47
C LEU A 140 7.68 -1.75 8.03
N PRO A 141 8.99 -1.60 8.33
CA PRO A 141 9.50 -0.37 8.95
C PRO A 141 9.36 0.85 8.05
N LEU A 142 9.62 0.70 6.74
CA LEU A 142 9.52 1.78 5.78
C LEU A 142 8.06 2.26 5.64
N GLN A 143 7.12 1.33 5.47
CA GLN A 143 5.70 1.67 5.32
C GLN A 143 5.09 2.20 6.60
N ALA A 144 5.48 1.67 7.78
CA ALA A 144 5.06 2.24 9.05
C ALA A 144 5.52 3.70 9.22
N ARG A 145 6.78 4.00 8.87
CA ARG A 145 7.30 5.37 8.91
C ARG A 145 6.52 6.31 7.99
N LEU A 146 6.27 5.91 6.74
CA LEU A 146 5.49 6.71 5.78
C LEU A 146 4.04 6.88 6.24
N GLY A 147 3.43 5.85 6.83
CA GLY A 147 2.09 5.91 7.41
C GLY A 147 1.97 6.94 8.53
N PHE A 148 2.92 6.94 9.47
CA PHE A 148 2.94 7.94 10.52
C PHE A 148 3.13 9.36 9.98
N GLN A 149 3.96 9.53 8.95
CA GLN A 149 4.14 10.81 8.28
C GLN A 149 2.85 11.27 7.60
N LEU A 150 2.15 10.37 6.89
CA LEU A 150 0.84 10.66 6.28
C LEU A 150 -0.18 11.14 7.32
N LEU A 151 -0.28 10.47 8.47
CA LEU A 151 -1.20 10.87 9.54
C LEU A 151 -0.89 12.27 10.08
N ARG A 152 0.39 12.60 10.28
CA ARG A 152 0.82 13.94 10.72
C ARG A 152 0.51 15.00 9.67
N LEU A 153 0.77 14.71 8.39
CA LEU A 153 0.44 15.61 7.28
C LEU A 153 -1.07 15.88 7.25
N GLN A 154 -1.90 14.84 7.36
CA GLN A 154 -3.36 15.00 7.38
C GLN A 154 -3.85 15.84 8.57
N ASP A 155 -3.27 15.64 9.76
CA ASP A 155 -3.60 16.47 10.93
C ASP A 155 -3.22 17.94 10.70
N GLU A 156 -2.02 18.19 10.16
CA GLU A 156 -1.55 19.53 9.85
C GLU A 156 -2.41 20.23 8.78
N VAL A 157 -2.84 19.52 7.73
CA VAL A 157 -3.77 20.08 6.72
C VAL A 157 -5.06 20.51 7.37
N ARG A 158 -5.65 19.68 8.24
CA ARG A 158 -6.92 20.02 8.92
C ARG A 158 -6.77 21.31 9.73
N ARG A 159 -5.63 21.51 10.38
CA ARG A 159 -5.30 22.74 11.12
C ARG A 159 -5.10 23.93 10.20
N ILE A 160 -4.40 23.77 9.07
CA ILE A 160 -4.24 24.83 8.04
C ILE A 160 -5.59 25.26 7.48
N VAL A 161 -6.48 24.29 7.20
CA VAL A 161 -7.83 24.53 6.70
C VAL A 161 -8.64 25.31 7.74
N ALA A 162 -8.66 24.85 9.00
CA ALA A 162 -9.34 25.55 10.09
C ALA A 162 -8.80 26.98 10.28
N TYR A 163 -7.47 27.13 10.33
CA TYR A 163 -6.81 28.44 10.41
C TYR A 163 -7.21 29.37 9.27
N SER A 164 -7.29 28.86 8.03
CA SER A 164 -7.64 29.67 6.87
C SER A 164 -9.08 30.19 6.96
N TYR A 165 -10.02 29.37 7.45
CA TYR A 165 -11.40 29.81 7.69
C TYR A 165 -11.50 30.78 8.87
N ASP A 166 -10.80 30.52 9.98
CA ASP A 166 -10.78 31.43 11.13
C ASP A 166 -10.15 32.78 10.78
N TYR A 167 -9.15 32.79 9.91
CA TYR A 167 -8.56 34.01 9.38
C TYR A 167 -9.60 34.77 8.55
N LYS A 168 -10.27 34.09 7.61
CA LYS A 168 -11.33 34.70 6.78
C LYS A 168 -12.47 35.29 7.59
N LEU A 169 -12.91 34.63 8.67
CA LEU A 169 -13.95 35.16 9.55
C LEU A 169 -13.56 36.51 10.20
N ARG A 170 -12.25 36.73 10.43
CA ARG A 170 -11.74 37.94 11.09
C ARG A 170 -11.35 39.05 10.12
N SER A 171 -10.75 38.70 8.98
CA SER A 171 -10.21 39.66 8.00
C SER A 171 -11.13 39.90 6.80
N GLY A 172 -12.13 39.03 6.59
CA GLY A 172 -12.98 39.01 5.40
C GLY A 172 -12.37 38.28 4.20
N THR A 173 -11.09 37.86 4.25
CA THR A 173 -10.39 37.21 3.13
C THR A 173 -9.53 36.04 3.61
N PHE A 174 -9.27 35.05 2.75
CA PHE A 174 -8.32 33.99 3.07
C PHE A 174 -6.88 34.53 3.17
N PRO A 175 -6.01 33.93 4.00
CA PRO A 175 -4.63 34.39 4.12
C PRO A 175 -3.89 34.24 2.80
N LEU A 176 -2.99 35.18 2.49
CA LEU A 176 -2.17 35.12 1.26
C LEU A 176 -1.15 33.98 1.32
N ASN A 177 -0.65 33.68 2.52
CA ASN A 177 0.36 32.65 2.78
C ASN A 177 0.27 32.15 4.23
N LEU A 178 1.02 31.09 4.54
CA LEU A 178 1.08 30.47 5.86
C LEU A 178 2.28 30.94 6.70
N ARG A 179 2.72 32.20 6.54
CA ARG A 179 3.88 32.72 7.30
C ARG A 179 3.60 32.80 8.79
N ASP A 180 2.39 33.24 9.16
CA ASP A 180 1.98 33.43 10.56
C ASP A 180 1.20 32.23 11.12
N TYR A 181 1.09 31.15 10.34
CA TYR A 181 0.43 29.92 10.77
C TYR A 181 1.32 29.16 11.77
N PRO A 182 0.81 28.80 12.96
CA PRO A 182 1.57 28.10 13.99
C PRO A 182 1.68 26.60 13.68
N TRP A 183 2.75 26.21 12.98
CA TRP A 183 3.02 24.82 12.61
C TRP A 183 3.14 23.90 13.83
N THR A 184 2.40 22.80 13.83
CA THR A 184 2.55 21.75 14.88
C THR A 184 3.71 20.82 14.53
N TYR A 185 3.86 20.48 13.25
CA TYR A 185 4.97 19.67 12.71
C TYR A 185 5.84 20.51 11.75
N PRO A 186 6.76 21.35 12.26
CA PRO A 186 7.56 22.25 11.42
C PRO A 186 8.46 21.53 10.42
N GLU A 187 8.91 20.31 10.73
CA GLU A 187 9.71 19.46 9.85
C GLU A 187 8.97 19.05 8.56
N LEU A 188 7.63 19.10 8.57
CA LEU A 188 6.81 18.72 7.42
C LEU A 188 6.50 19.91 6.50
N ARG A 189 6.95 21.12 6.83
CA ARG A 189 6.61 22.33 6.07
C ARG A 189 6.97 22.24 4.57
N SER A 190 8.07 21.58 4.23
CA SER A 190 8.50 21.38 2.83
C SER A 190 7.55 20.49 2.02
N HIS A 191 6.71 19.71 2.69
CA HIS A 191 5.73 18.83 2.05
C HIS A 191 4.45 19.57 1.66
N PHE A 192 4.31 20.85 2.00
CA PHE A 192 3.12 21.64 1.74
C PHE A 192 3.35 22.67 0.64
N SER A 193 2.31 22.91 -0.14
CA SER A 193 2.20 24.09 -1.00
C SER A 193 0.85 24.73 -0.79
N TYR A 194 0.86 26.01 -0.40
CA TYR A 194 -0.33 26.78 -0.11
C TYR A 194 -0.53 27.87 -1.15
N HIS A 195 -1.74 27.99 -1.67
CA HIS A 195 -2.12 29.07 -2.57
C HIS A 195 -3.30 29.83 -1.96
N GLY A 196 -3.04 31.08 -1.58
CA GLY A 196 -4.02 31.98 -0.97
C GLY A 196 -4.83 32.77 -2.00
N SER A 197 -5.78 33.56 -1.49
CA SER A 197 -6.51 34.53 -2.30
C SER A 197 -5.54 35.56 -2.90
N GLY A 198 -5.71 35.95 -4.17
CA GLY A 198 -4.91 37.04 -4.76
C GLY A 198 -3.48 36.70 -5.19
N THR A 199 -2.96 35.50 -4.89
CA THR A 199 -1.75 35.00 -5.56
C THR A 199 -2.06 34.75 -7.04
N ALA A 200 -1.63 35.67 -7.90
CA ALA A 200 -1.77 35.57 -9.36
C ALA A 200 -0.87 34.50 -10.00
N ASP A 201 -0.31 33.60 -9.20
CA ASP A 201 0.38 32.45 -9.75
C ASP A 201 -0.62 31.67 -10.60
N LYS A 202 -0.22 31.44 -11.86
CA LYS A 202 -0.91 30.62 -12.84
C LYS A 202 -0.85 29.15 -12.39
N PHE A 203 -1.40 28.83 -11.23
CA PHE A 203 -1.92 27.48 -11.03
C PHE A 203 -3.15 27.40 -11.93
N THR A 204 -2.90 27.00 -13.18
CA THR A 204 -3.92 26.56 -14.10
C THR A 204 -4.54 25.35 -13.44
N TYR A 205 -5.60 25.56 -12.67
CA TYR A 205 -6.47 24.45 -12.29
C TYR A 205 -6.88 23.79 -13.62
N PRO A 206 -6.57 22.51 -13.86
CA PRO A 206 -6.91 21.84 -15.12
C PRO A 206 -8.44 21.71 -15.33
N PHE A 207 -9.24 22.28 -14.43
CA PHE A 207 -10.69 22.14 -14.38
C PHE A 207 -11.46 23.46 -14.45
N THR A 208 -10.81 24.59 -14.73
CA THR A 208 -11.52 25.86 -14.89
C THR A 208 -11.08 26.59 -16.15
N ASP A 209 -11.60 26.14 -17.29
CA ASP A 209 -11.61 26.92 -18.55
C ASP A 209 -12.57 28.12 -18.48
N ASN A 210 -13.10 28.45 -17.29
CA ASN A 210 -14.02 29.55 -17.12
C ASN A 210 -13.29 30.80 -16.56
N PRO A 211 -13.00 31.80 -17.41
CA PRO A 211 -12.29 33.03 -17.01
C PRO A 211 -13.09 33.94 -16.08
N SER A 212 -14.36 33.62 -15.78
CA SER A 212 -15.21 34.38 -14.85
C SER A 212 -15.16 33.87 -13.40
N PHE A 213 -14.28 32.90 -13.08
CA PHE A 213 -14.16 32.38 -11.73
C PHE A 213 -13.42 33.38 -10.83
N ASP A 214 -14.17 34.05 -9.94
CA ASP A 214 -13.62 34.97 -8.95
C ASP A 214 -12.62 34.24 -8.04
N ARG A 215 -11.33 34.57 -8.22
CA ARG A 215 -10.20 34.01 -7.44
C ARG A 215 -10.04 34.68 -6.08
N SER A 216 -10.77 35.76 -5.81
CA SER A 216 -10.56 36.57 -4.60
C SER A 216 -11.05 35.90 -3.32
N ASP A 217 -11.77 34.78 -3.40
CA ASP A 217 -12.33 34.10 -2.23
C ASP A 217 -12.07 32.59 -2.17
N LYS A 218 -10.89 32.16 -2.62
CA LYS A 218 -10.52 30.74 -2.59
C LYS A 218 -9.11 30.55 -2.07
N PHE A 219 -8.88 29.39 -1.45
CA PHE A 219 -7.54 28.90 -1.14
C PHE A 219 -7.44 27.42 -1.49
N SER A 220 -6.21 26.96 -1.68
CA SER A 220 -5.91 25.54 -1.79
C SER A 220 -4.66 25.17 -1.01
N VAL A 221 -4.65 23.92 -0.54
CA VAL A 221 -3.54 23.29 0.15
C VAL A 221 -3.22 22.01 -0.59
N ARG A 222 -1.98 21.91 -1.07
CA ARG A 222 -1.39 20.68 -1.59
C ARG A 222 -0.47 20.11 -0.53
N TYR A 223 -0.47 18.80 -0.37
CA TYR A 223 0.56 18.11 0.40
C TYR A 223 0.92 16.75 -0.20
N TYR A 224 2.13 16.27 0.05
CA TYR A 224 2.59 14.97 -0.44
C TYR A 224 3.39 14.23 0.64
N VAL A 225 3.38 12.89 0.63
CA VAL A 225 4.04 12.09 1.67
C VAL A 225 5.50 11.79 1.30
N GLY A 226 5.70 10.91 0.31
CA GLY A 226 7.02 10.48 -0.14
C GLY A 226 7.47 11.24 -1.37
N ASP A 227 6.67 11.19 -2.44
CA ASP A 227 6.99 11.78 -3.74
C ASP A 227 5.98 12.89 -4.09
N PRO A 228 6.40 14.02 -4.70
CA PRO A 228 5.49 15.09 -5.12
C PRO A 228 4.35 14.66 -6.06
N SER A 229 4.51 13.53 -6.76
CA SER A 229 3.43 12.90 -7.55
C SER A 229 2.29 12.40 -6.68
N THR A 230 2.54 12.03 -5.41
CA THR A 230 1.53 11.55 -4.43
C THR A 230 0.75 12.69 -3.79
N ALA A 231 0.46 13.74 -4.55
CA ALA A 231 -0.12 14.95 -4.02
C ALA A 231 -1.61 14.79 -3.73
N TYR A 232 -1.98 15.20 -2.53
CA TYR A 232 -3.35 15.35 -2.10
C TYR A 232 -3.71 16.82 -2.03
N TRP A 233 -4.95 17.13 -2.37
CA TRP A 233 -5.42 18.48 -2.47
C TRP A 233 -6.66 18.72 -1.61
N TYR A 234 -6.69 19.90 -1.00
CA TYR A 234 -7.90 20.52 -0.48
C TYR A 234 -8.07 21.88 -1.14
N SER A 235 -9.28 22.22 -1.57
CA SER A 235 -9.63 23.61 -1.86
C SER A 235 -10.92 24.00 -1.18
N SER A 236 -11.05 25.28 -0.84
CA SER A 236 -12.30 25.81 -0.28
C SER A 236 -13.49 25.67 -1.22
N ALA A 237 -13.26 25.54 -2.53
CA ALA A 237 -14.31 25.44 -3.54
C ALA A 237 -14.78 24.00 -3.79
N LYS A 238 -13.89 23.01 -3.72
CA LYS A 238 -14.18 21.59 -4.06
C LYS A 238 -14.11 20.63 -2.88
N GLY A 239 -13.53 21.05 -1.75
CA GLY A 239 -13.18 20.14 -0.68
C GLY A 239 -11.94 19.31 -1.02
N TRP A 240 -11.93 18.05 -0.62
CA TRP A 240 -10.82 17.11 -0.82
C TRP A 240 -10.88 16.47 -2.22
N PHE A 241 -9.74 16.43 -2.91
CA PHE A 241 -9.62 15.71 -4.17
C PHE A 241 -8.18 15.21 -4.38
N VAL A 242 -8.04 14.22 -5.25
CA VAL A 242 -6.76 13.71 -5.75
C VAL A 242 -6.58 14.26 -7.16
N GLU A 243 -5.35 14.62 -7.52
CA GLU A 243 -5.02 15.03 -8.90
C GLU A 243 -4.85 13.75 -9.72
N ASP A 244 -5.79 13.51 -10.63
CA ASP A 244 -5.66 12.47 -11.64
C ASP A 244 -4.79 13.05 -12.76
N ASP A 245 -3.53 12.61 -12.85
CA ASP A 245 -2.64 12.89 -13.99
C ASP A 245 -3.16 12.27 -15.30
#